data_AF-A0A945HYT4-F1
#
_entry.id   AF-A0A945HYT4-F1
#
_cell.length_a   1.000
_cell.length_b   1.000
_cell.length_c   1.000
_cell.angle_alpha   90.00
_cell.angle_beta   90.00
_cell.angle_gamma   90.00
#
_symmetry.space_group_name_H-M   'P 1'
#
loop_
_entity.id
_entity.type
_entity.pdbx_description
1 polymer ?
#
loop_
_entity_poly.entity_id
_entity_poly.type
_entity_poly.pdbx_seq_one_letter_code
_entity_poly.pdbx_strand_id
1 'polypeptide(L)'
;MIPLETFHLICIVWAFIGLGSFVLLQFVRAPYGRHIRKGWGPEISNHVGWVLMELPSFLIIFYFYFFYEQSTYASMLSLLWLMHYFNRTFIYPFRIHTKKKKMPLTIVFSAIGFNFMNAGLNGYFLAFLETYQATNFETWNFYLGAVLFGLGFVINQVSDHLLIHLRKPGETGYKIPQGFLFRYISCPNYLGEIVQWIGFALMAWNFPALTFLIWTAANLLPRVSGHHKWYQQHFDHYPKNRKALIPRIW
;
A
#
# COMPACT_ATOMS: atom_id res chain seq x y z
N MET A 1 -23.89 13.30 -12.10
CA MET A 1 -22.82 12.29 -11.98
C MET A 1 -21.94 12.36 -13.22
N ILE A 2 -20.64 12.05 -13.11
CA ILE A 2 -19.73 12.00 -14.26
C ILE A 2 -20.13 10.80 -15.13
N PRO A 3 -20.13 10.92 -16.47
CA PRO A 3 -20.39 9.78 -17.36
C PRO A 3 -19.38 8.65 -17.12
N LEU A 4 -19.83 7.39 -17.22
CA LEU A 4 -18.99 6.21 -16.95
C LEU A 4 -17.76 6.16 -17.87
N GLU A 5 -17.90 6.52 -19.14
CA GLU A 5 -16.80 6.58 -20.10
C GLU A 5 -15.73 7.59 -19.68
N THR A 6 -16.14 8.79 -19.28
CA THR A 6 -15.24 9.82 -18.75
C THR A 6 -14.54 9.34 -17.48
N PHE A 7 -15.26 8.66 -16.59
CA PHE A 7 -14.69 8.10 -15.37
C PHE A 7 -13.64 7.01 -15.67
N HIS A 8 -13.93 6.10 -16.61
CA HIS A 8 -12.97 5.09 -17.06
C HIS A 8 -11.74 5.73 -17.71
N LEU A 9 -11.90 6.78 -18.51
CA LEU A 9 -10.79 7.53 -19.09
C LEU A 9 -9.89 8.12 -18.00
N ILE A 10 -10.46 8.72 -16.96
CA ILE A 10 -9.70 9.24 -15.80
C ILE A 10 -8.91 8.11 -15.14
N CYS A 11 -9.52 6.94 -14.92
CA CYS A 11 -8.85 5.78 -14.36
C CYS A 11 -7.69 5.31 -15.25
N ILE A 12 -7.88 5.23 -16.57
CA ILE A 12 -6.85 4.82 -17.51
C ILE A 12 -5.66 5.78 -17.49
N VAL A 13 -5.92 7.09 -17.57
CA VAL A 13 -4.87 8.12 -17.45
C VAL A 13 -4.13 7.99 -16.12
N TRP A 14 -4.87 7.81 -15.02
CA TRP A 14 -4.29 7.60 -13.70
C TRP A 14 -3.40 6.36 -13.64
N ALA A 15 -3.81 5.24 -14.24
CA ALA A 15 -3.00 4.03 -14.33
C ALA A 15 -1.71 4.25 -15.14
N PHE A 16 -1.77 4.99 -16.25
CA PHE A 16 -0.58 5.33 -17.04
C PHE A 16 0.40 6.22 -16.27
N ILE A 17 -0.09 7.16 -15.47
CA ILE A 17 0.76 7.94 -14.55
C ILE A 17 1.44 7.01 -13.53
N GLY A 18 0.74 5.99 -13.04
CA GLY A 18 1.29 4.96 -12.17
C GLY A 18 2.42 4.16 -12.83
N LEU A 19 2.22 3.75 -14.09
CA LEU A 19 3.26 3.07 -14.87
C LEU A 19 4.48 3.97 -15.14
N GLY A 20 4.26 5.26 -15.47
CA GLY A 20 5.34 6.22 -15.58
C GLY A 20 6.10 6.40 -14.26
N SER A 21 5.40 6.41 -13.14
CA SER A 21 5.99 6.46 -11.80
C SER A 21 6.82 5.21 -11.49
N PHE A 22 6.36 4.02 -11.90
CA PHE A 22 7.15 2.79 -11.78
C PHE A 22 8.50 2.91 -12.48
N VAL A 23 8.52 3.41 -13.73
CA VAL A 23 9.75 3.62 -14.50
C VAL A 23 10.65 4.62 -13.78
N LEU A 24 10.12 5.75 -13.33
CA LEU A 24 10.88 6.76 -12.58
C LEU A 24 11.51 6.18 -11.30
N LEU A 25 10.76 5.36 -10.55
CA LEU A 25 11.21 4.76 -9.29
C LEU A 25 12.30 3.69 -9.45
N GLN A 26 12.56 3.19 -10.67
CA GLN A 26 13.74 2.37 -10.96
C GLN A 26 15.04 3.18 -10.85
N PHE A 27 14.99 4.48 -11.17
CA PHE A 27 16.14 5.38 -11.17
C PHE A 27 16.20 6.23 -9.91
N VAL A 28 15.04 6.69 -9.41
CA VAL A 28 14.92 7.59 -8.26
C VAL A 28 14.28 6.84 -7.10
N ARG A 29 15.06 6.51 -6.08
CA ARG A 29 14.52 5.91 -4.85
C ARG A 29 13.87 6.97 -3.99
N ALA A 30 12.63 6.74 -3.58
CA ALA A 30 11.93 7.63 -2.65
C ALA A 30 12.76 7.80 -1.35
N PRO A 31 13.10 9.04 -0.96
CA PRO A 31 14.08 9.39 0.08
C PRO A 31 13.53 9.26 1.50
N TYR A 32 12.94 8.11 1.86
CA TYR A 32 12.44 7.90 3.22
C TYR A 32 12.79 6.51 3.79
N GLY A 33 12.77 6.41 5.11
CA GLY A 33 13.17 5.19 5.83
C GLY A 33 14.68 4.92 5.72
N ARG A 34 15.06 3.86 4.99
CA ARG A 34 16.47 3.47 4.81
C ARG A 34 17.17 4.15 3.63
N HIS A 35 16.43 4.93 2.85
CA HIS A 35 16.92 5.62 1.65
C HIS A 35 16.93 7.14 1.82
N ILE A 36 16.88 7.65 3.05
CA ILE A 36 16.93 9.10 3.34
C ILE A 36 18.18 9.73 2.71
N ARG A 37 17.98 10.86 2.03
CA ARG A 37 19.04 11.68 1.40
C ARG A 37 18.71 13.15 1.64
N LYS A 38 19.75 13.98 1.83
CA LYS A 38 19.61 15.44 1.90
C LYS A 38 19.15 16.00 0.55
N GLY A 39 18.46 17.15 0.56
CA GLY A 39 18.07 17.89 -0.65
C GLY A 39 16.61 17.71 -1.10
N TRP A 40 15.76 17.04 -0.32
CA TRP A 40 14.34 16.81 -0.65
C TRP A 40 13.36 17.77 0.02
N GLY A 41 13.86 18.94 0.41
CA GLY A 41 13.10 19.99 1.09
C GLY A 41 12.99 19.80 2.61
N PRO A 42 12.10 20.56 3.27
CA PRO A 42 11.91 20.50 4.71
C PRO A 42 11.41 19.13 5.18
N GLU A 43 11.74 18.76 6.42
CA GLU A 43 11.42 17.45 6.98
C GLU A 43 10.50 17.56 8.20
N ILE A 44 9.57 16.61 8.33
CA ILE A 44 8.65 16.46 9.46
C ILE A 44 8.92 15.17 10.24
N SER A 45 8.40 15.08 11.46
CA SER A 45 8.38 13.83 12.24
C SER A 45 7.80 12.69 11.41
N ASN A 46 8.48 11.55 11.38
CA ASN A 46 8.02 10.38 10.63
C ASN A 46 6.62 9.93 11.07
N HIS A 47 6.30 9.98 12.36
CA HIS A 47 4.96 9.63 12.87
C HIS A 47 3.86 10.51 12.28
N VAL A 48 4.07 11.83 12.31
CA VAL A 48 3.11 12.81 11.77
C VAL A 48 3.01 12.68 10.25
N GLY A 49 4.13 12.51 9.56
CA GLY A 49 4.15 12.29 8.10
C GLY A 49 3.34 11.06 7.68
N TRP A 50 3.48 9.94 8.40
CA TRP A 50 2.70 8.71 8.15
C TRP A 50 1.20 8.92 8.34
N VAL A 51 0.78 9.59 9.42
CA VAL A 51 -0.64 9.89 9.63
C VAL A 51 -1.16 10.80 8.52
N LEU A 52 -0.48 11.92 8.25
CA LEU A 52 -0.92 12.90 7.26
C LEU A 52 -1.04 12.33 5.85
N MET A 53 -0.13 11.43 5.47
CA MET A 53 -0.16 10.88 4.11
C MET A 53 -1.26 9.85 3.90
N GLU A 54 -1.60 9.05 4.91
CA GLU A 54 -2.62 7.99 4.80
C GLU A 54 -4.03 8.46 5.15
N LEU A 55 -4.15 9.50 5.99
CA LEU A 55 -5.42 10.05 6.46
C LEU A 55 -6.42 10.41 5.35
N PRO A 56 -6.03 11.03 4.20
CA PRO A 56 -6.97 11.33 3.13
C PRO A 56 -7.70 10.09 2.61
N SER A 57 -7.01 8.96 2.49
CA SER A 57 -7.63 7.73 1.99
C SER A 57 -8.70 7.19 2.94
N PHE A 58 -8.41 7.22 4.26
CA PHE A 58 -9.40 6.86 5.27
C PHE A 58 -10.60 7.82 5.24
N LEU A 59 -10.36 9.13 5.30
CA LEU A 59 -11.43 10.14 5.39
C LEU A 59 -12.32 10.17 4.15
N ILE A 60 -11.77 10.01 2.95
CA ILE A 60 -12.54 10.05 1.72
C ILE A 60 -13.47 8.84 1.63
N ILE A 61 -12.97 7.62 1.86
CA ILE A 61 -13.85 6.44 1.85
C ILE A 61 -14.84 6.49 3.01
N PHE A 62 -14.44 6.98 4.18
CA PHE A 62 -15.33 7.17 5.32
C PHE A 62 -16.48 8.12 4.96
N TYR A 63 -16.17 9.24 4.30
CA TYR A 63 -17.16 10.18 3.81
C TYR A 63 -18.13 9.51 2.82
N PHE A 64 -17.63 8.79 1.81
CA PHE A 64 -18.52 8.10 0.87
C PHE A 64 -19.38 7.02 1.50
N TYR A 65 -18.86 6.31 2.50
CA TYR A 65 -19.56 5.23 3.20
C TYR A 65 -20.70 5.75 4.10
N PHE A 66 -20.49 6.87 4.80
CA PHE A 66 -21.48 7.38 5.76
C PHE A 66 -22.51 8.34 5.15
N PHE A 67 -22.16 9.06 4.09
CA PHE A 67 -23.00 10.12 3.54
C PHE A 67 -23.74 9.74 2.25
N TYR A 68 -23.48 8.56 1.69
CA TYR A 68 -24.15 8.08 0.48
C TYR A 68 -24.63 6.66 0.65
N GLU A 69 -25.78 6.35 0.06
CA GLU A 69 -26.31 4.98 0.03
C GLU A 69 -25.45 4.12 -0.89
N GLN A 70 -24.96 3.00 -0.35
CA GLN A 70 -24.17 2.01 -1.07
C GLN A 70 -24.92 0.69 -1.07
N SER A 71 -24.76 -0.11 -2.13
CA SER A 71 -25.20 -1.51 -2.11
C SER A 71 -24.50 -2.26 -0.97
N THR A 72 -25.04 -3.41 -0.56
CA THR A 72 -24.38 -4.27 0.45
C THR A 72 -22.98 -4.69 -0.01
N TYR A 73 -22.79 -4.91 -1.31
CA TYR A 73 -21.51 -5.29 -1.89
C TYR A 73 -20.50 -4.13 -1.83
N ALA A 74 -20.89 -2.94 -2.29
CA ALA A 74 -20.06 -1.74 -2.22
C ALA A 74 -19.71 -1.37 -0.77
N SER A 75 -20.68 -1.46 0.15
CA SER A 75 -20.48 -1.22 1.58
C SER A 75 -19.44 -2.16 2.18
N MET A 76 -19.45 -3.45 1.82
CA MET A 76 -18.44 -4.41 2.25
C MET A 76 -17.04 -4.03 1.76
N LEU A 77 -16.89 -3.65 0.49
CA LEU A 77 -15.61 -3.19 -0.07
C LEU A 77 -15.10 -1.93 0.64
N SER A 78 -15.98 -0.96 0.88
CA SER A 78 -15.67 0.25 1.65
C SER A 78 -15.19 -0.10 3.07
N LEU A 79 -15.83 -1.06 3.74
CA LEU A 79 -15.43 -1.52 5.07
C LEU A 79 -14.05 -2.21 5.06
N LEU A 80 -13.75 -3.05 4.07
CA LEU A 80 -12.42 -3.67 3.92
C LEU A 80 -11.34 -2.61 3.73
N TRP A 81 -11.62 -1.58 2.92
CA TRP A 81 -10.72 -0.45 2.73
C TRP A 81 -10.52 0.33 4.03
N LEU A 82 -11.60 0.68 4.73
CA LEU A 82 -11.56 1.39 6.00
C LEU A 82 -10.79 0.61 7.06
N MET A 83 -10.96 -0.71 7.14
CA MET A 83 -10.22 -1.57 8.06
C MET A 83 -8.70 -1.50 7.79
N HIS A 84 -8.29 -1.62 6.52
CA HIS A 84 -6.89 -1.50 6.14
C HIS A 84 -6.34 -0.11 6.47
N TYR A 85 -7.01 0.96 6.04
CA TYR A 85 -6.53 2.32 6.22
C TYR A 85 -6.66 2.83 7.66
N PHE A 86 -7.58 2.29 8.45
CA PHE A 86 -7.62 2.54 9.89
C PHE A 86 -6.36 1.99 10.55
N ASN A 87 -5.98 0.75 10.22
CA ASN A 87 -4.72 0.18 10.69
C ASN A 87 -3.52 1.02 10.22
N ARG A 88 -3.44 1.38 8.93
CA ARG A 88 -2.30 2.14 8.38
C ARG A 88 -2.19 3.58 8.89
N THR A 89 -3.31 4.22 9.20
CA THR A 89 -3.35 5.62 9.65
C THR A 89 -3.23 5.74 11.16
N PHE A 90 -3.95 4.92 11.93
CA PHE A 90 -4.12 5.10 13.37
C PHE A 90 -3.45 4.03 14.24
N ILE A 91 -3.08 2.87 13.69
CA ILE A 91 -2.44 1.79 14.46
C ILE A 91 -0.94 1.71 14.14
N TYR A 92 -0.60 1.52 12.86
CA TYR A 92 0.77 1.32 12.39
C TYR A 92 1.70 2.48 12.76
N PRO A 93 1.36 3.76 12.54
CA PRO A 93 2.26 4.87 12.84
C PRO A 93 2.54 4.97 14.34
N PHE A 94 1.61 4.56 15.20
CA PHE A 94 1.80 4.58 16.65
C PHE A 94 2.58 3.36 17.17
N ARG A 95 2.61 2.26 16.41
CA ARG A 95 3.42 1.07 16.74
C ARG A 95 4.89 1.18 16.32
N ILE A 96 5.22 1.91 15.25
CA ILE A 96 6.60 1.96 14.74
C ILE A 96 7.57 2.69 15.67
N HIS A 97 8.75 2.11 15.91
CA HIS A 97 9.81 2.75 16.69
C HIS A 97 10.68 3.65 15.80
N THR A 98 10.19 4.85 15.48
CA THR A 98 10.84 5.79 14.54
C THR A 98 10.96 7.24 15.03
N LYS A 99 10.79 7.50 16.34
CA LYS A 99 10.75 8.87 16.91
C LYS A 99 11.88 9.83 16.46
N LYS A 100 13.10 9.31 16.19
CA LYS A 100 14.25 10.12 15.74
C LYS A 100 14.36 10.28 14.22
N LYS A 101 13.54 9.58 13.44
CA LYS A 101 13.56 9.65 11.98
C LYS A 101 12.62 10.73 11.48
N LYS A 102 13.05 11.40 10.42
CA LYS A 102 12.26 12.41 9.73
C LYS A 102 11.90 11.95 8.32
N MET A 103 10.84 12.53 7.77
CA MET A 103 10.36 12.31 6.42
C MET A 103 10.30 13.65 5.67
N PRO A 104 10.79 13.73 4.42
CA PRO A 104 10.65 14.93 3.61
C PRO A 104 9.18 15.26 3.31
N LEU A 105 8.80 16.54 3.43
CA LEU A 105 7.43 16.99 3.15
C LEU A 105 6.99 16.73 1.71
N THR A 106 7.92 16.77 0.75
CA THR A 106 7.67 16.42 -0.65
C THR A 106 7.06 15.03 -0.81
N ILE A 107 7.51 14.06 -0.01
CA ILE A 107 6.97 12.70 0.00
C ILE A 107 5.58 12.65 0.65
N VAL A 108 5.39 13.40 1.73
CA VAL A 108 4.08 13.50 2.38
C VAL A 108 3.05 14.10 1.41
N PHE A 109 3.36 15.20 0.74
CA PHE A 109 2.44 15.83 -0.21
C PHE A 109 2.18 14.97 -1.45
N SER A 110 3.20 14.29 -1.97
CA SER A 110 3.02 13.34 -3.08
C SER A 110 2.07 12.20 -2.68
N ALA A 111 2.21 11.67 -1.46
CA ALA A 111 1.36 10.60 -0.97
C ALA A 111 -0.06 11.08 -0.63
N ILE A 112 -0.22 12.30 -0.13
CA ILE A 112 -1.55 12.94 0.02
C ILE A 112 -2.25 13.05 -1.34
N GLY A 113 -1.56 13.57 -2.37
CA GLY A 113 -2.13 13.70 -3.71
C GLY A 113 -2.51 12.34 -4.29
N PHE A 114 -1.66 11.34 -4.13
CA PHE A 114 -1.95 9.95 -4.51
C PHE A 114 -3.21 9.43 -3.79
N ASN A 115 -3.26 9.52 -2.47
CA ASN A 115 -4.38 8.99 -1.68
C ASN A 115 -5.68 9.76 -1.95
N PHE A 116 -5.62 11.06 -2.24
CA PHE A 116 -6.79 11.85 -2.63
C PHE A 116 -7.40 11.36 -3.95
N MET A 117 -6.56 11.17 -4.98
CA MET A 117 -7.01 10.63 -6.26
C MET A 117 -7.48 9.19 -6.13
N ASN A 118 -6.69 8.34 -5.49
CA ASN A 118 -6.94 6.91 -5.41
C ASN A 118 -8.20 6.57 -4.61
N ALA A 119 -8.35 7.14 -3.41
CA ALA A 119 -9.55 6.97 -2.60
C ALA A 119 -10.74 7.74 -3.18
N GLY A 120 -10.52 8.89 -3.82
CA GLY A 120 -11.56 9.63 -4.52
C GLY A 120 -12.20 8.81 -5.63
N LEU A 121 -11.40 8.19 -6.49
CA LEU A 121 -11.90 7.33 -7.58
C LEU A 121 -12.61 6.09 -7.04
N ASN A 122 -12.01 5.37 -6.08
CA ASN A 122 -12.65 4.17 -5.51
C ASN A 122 -13.94 4.51 -4.76
N GLY A 123 -13.92 5.54 -3.91
CA GLY A 123 -15.09 5.97 -3.15
C GLY A 123 -16.22 6.49 -4.03
N TYR A 124 -15.90 7.30 -5.05
CA TYR A 124 -16.88 7.77 -6.02
C TYR A 124 -17.53 6.60 -6.77
N PHE A 125 -16.73 5.63 -7.22
CA PHE A 125 -17.26 4.47 -7.93
C PHE A 125 -18.19 3.64 -7.03
N LEU A 126 -17.74 3.32 -5.81
CA LEU A 126 -18.52 2.54 -4.85
C LEU A 126 -19.82 3.23 -4.43
N ALA A 127 -19.83 4.57 -4.33
CA ALA A 127 -21.01 5.34 -3.96
C ALA A 127 -22.01 5.56 -5.10
N PHE A 128 -21.53 5.71 -6.34
CA PHE A 128 -22.38 6.23 -7.43
C PHE A 128 -22.43 5.38 -8.69
N LEU A 129 -21.43 4.54 -8.94
CA LEU A 129 -21.27 3.81 -10.21
C LEU A 129 -21.26 2.28 -10.05
N GLU A 130 -21.27 1.77 -8.83
CA GLU A 130 -21.22 0.32 -8.60
C GLU A 130 -22.47 -0.41 -9.11
N THR A 131 -23.62 0.26 -9.11
CA THR A 131 -24.89 -0.27 -9.65
C THR A 131 -24.81 -0.67 -11.12
N TYR A 132 -23.79 -0.24 -11.86
CA TYR A 132 -23.55 -0.62 -13.26
C TYR A 132 -22.76 -1.92 -13.42
N GLN A 133 -22.25 -2.53 -12.34
CA GLN A 133 -21.61 -3.84 -12.38
C GLN A 133 -22.47 -4.88 -11.67
N ALA A 134 -22.68 -6.03 -12.32
CA ALA A 134 -23.31 -7.19 -11.71
C ALA A 134 -22.32 -7.91 -10.78
N THR A 135 -21.92 -7.25 -9.70
CA THR A 135 -21.08 -7.80 -8.63
C THR A 135 -21.94 -8.68 -7.73
N ASN A 136 -21.50 -9.92 -7.51
CA ASN A 136 -22.23 -10.91 -6.71
C ASN A 136 -21.25 -11.69 -5.82
N PHE A 137 -21.66 -11.90 -4.56
CA PHE A 137 -20.95 -12.67 -3.54
C PHE A 137 -20.73 -14.14 -3.92
N GLU A 138 -21.50 -14.69 -4.87
CA GLU A 138 -21.43 -16.10 -5.27
C GLU A 138 -20.49 -16.35 -6.47
N THR A 139 -19.72 -15.35 -6.87
CA THR A 139 -18.82 -15.44 -8.03
C THR A 139 -17.42 -15.96 -7.64
N TRP A 140 -16.74 -16.63 -8.58
CA TRP A 140 -15.40 -17.16 -8.34
C TRP A 140 -14.37 -16.08 -7.97
N ASN A 141 -14.49 -14.89 -8.58
CA ASN A 141 -13.59 -13.76 -8.34
C ASN A 141 -13.81 -13.16 -6.94
N PHE A 142 -15.04 -13.18 -6.42
CA PHE A 142 -15.30 -12.81 -5.03
C PHE A 142 -14.59 -13.77 -4.05
N TYR A 143 -14.80 -15.07 -4.19
CA TYR A 143 -14.20 -16.06 -3.27
C TYR A 143 -12.66 -16.02 -3.31
N LEU A 144 -12.08 -16.03 -4.51
CA LEU A 144 -10.63 -15.92 -4.66
C LEU A 144 -10.12 -14.58 -4.11
N GLY A 145 -10.82 -13.49 -4.41
CA GLY A 145 -10.47 -12.16 -3.95
C GLY A 145 -10.49 -12.02 -2.43
N ALA A 146 -11.51 -12.55 -1.77
CA ALA A 146 -11.64 -12.55 -0.32
C ALA A 146 -10.51 -13.35 0.37
N VAL A 147 -10.20 -14.53 -0.15
CA VAL A 147 -9.08 -15.37 0.34
C VAL A 147 -7.75 -14.62 0.19
N LEU A 148 -7.48 -14.03 -0.99
CA LEU A 148 -6.25 -13.29 -1.24
C LEU A 148 -6.17 -12.03 -0.37
N PHE A 149 -7.27 -11.30 -0.20
CA PHE A 149 -7.31 -10.12 0.66
C PHE A 149 -6.96 -10.48 2.11
N GLY A 150 -7.59 -11.52 2.66
CA GLY A 150 -7.32 -11.99 4.02
C GLY A 150 -5.89 -12.49 4.20
N LEU A 151 -5.39 -13.33 3.29
CA LEU A 151 -4.02 -13.84 3.34
C LEU A 151 -2.99 -12.71 3.22
N GLY A 152 -3.20 -11.78 2.28
CA GLY A 152 -2.34 -10.62 2.08
C GLY A 152 -2.27 -9.74 3.33
N PHE A 153 -3.43 -9.47 3.94
CA PHE A 153 -3.51 -8.69 5.18
C PHE A 153 -2.75 -9.37 6.32
N VAL A 154 -2.95 -10.67 6.55
CA VAL A 154 -2.22 -11.42 7.60
C VAL A 154 -0.72 -11.39 7.35
N ILE A 155 -0.27 -11.64 6.11
CA ILE A 155 1.15 -11.59 5.75
C ILE A 155 1.73 -10.20 6.04
N ASN A 156 1.02 -9.13 5.67
CA ASN A 156 1.44 -7.76 5.89
C ASN A 156 1.56 -7.46 7.39
N GLN A 157 0.52 -7.74 8.18
CA GLN A 157 0.47 -7.45 9.61
C GLN A 157 1.52 -8.23 10.42
N VAL A 158 1.69 -9.53 10.14
CA VAL A 158 2.72 -10.37 10.80
C VAL A 158 4.12 -9.86 10.44
N SER A 159 4.35 -9.52 9.18
CA SER A 159 5.65 -9.04 8.73
C SER A 159 6.02 -7.68 9.32
N ASP A 160 5.08 -6.74 9.34
CA ASP A 160 5.28 -5.43 9.96
C ASP A 160 5.45 -5.55 11.47
N HIS A 161 4.70 -6.44 12.14
CA HIS A 161 4.91 -6.75 13.55
C HIS A 161 6.34 -7.23 13.81
N LEU A 162 6.85 -8.19 13.04
CA LEU A 162 8.22 -8.68 13.19
C LEU A 162 9.25 -7.57 12.96
N LEU A 163 9.07 -6.73 11.93
CA LEU A 163 9.98 -5.60 11.65
C LEU A 163 10.02 -4.57 12.76
N ILE A 164 8.88 -4.26 13.37
CA ILE A 164 8.78 -3.31 14.49
C ILE A 164 9.57 -3.83 15.70
N HIS A 165 9.44 -5.11 16.02
CA HIS A 165 10.09 -5.74 17.18
C HIS A 165 11.57 -6.08 16.97
N LEU A 166 12.12 -5.89 15.77
CA LEU A 166 13.58 -5.97 15.57
C LEU A 166 14.34 -4.91 16.35
N ARG A 167 13.71 -3.77 16.64
CA ARG A 167 14.30 -2.66 17.37
C ARG A 167 13.72 -2.62 18.77
N LYS A 168 14.59 -2.59 19.78
CA LYS A 168 14.18 -2.16 21.11
C LYS A 168 13.89 -0.66 21.10
N PRO A 169 13.01 -0.14 21.98
CA PRO A 169 12.78 1.30 22.10
C PRO A 169 14.09 2.06 22.28
N GLY A 170 14.40 2.98 21.35
CA GLY A 170 15.64 3.78 21.36
C GLY A 170 16.75 3.30 20.43
N GLU A 171 16.70 2.05 19.93
CA GLU A 171 17.67 1.55 18.96
C GLU A 171 17.46 2.14 17.56
N THR A 172 18.55 2.56 16.91
CA THR A 172 18.52 3.14 15.55
C THR A 172 19.07 2.19 14.48
N GLY A 173 19.83 1.17 14.88
CA GLY A 173 20.46 0.19 13.99
C GLY A 173 19.45 -0.61 13.17
N TYR A 174 19.90 -1.09 12.01
CA TYR A 174 19.16 -2.08 11.23
C TYR A 174 19.63 -3.49 11.62
N LYS A 175 18.71 -4.45 11.57
CA LYS A 175 18.99 -5.88 11.79
C LYS A 175 18.42 -6.69 10.64
N ILE A 176 18.93 -7.90 10.45
CA ILE A 176 18.39 -8.84 9.48
C ILE A 176 17.10 -9.43 10.05
N PRO A 177 15.93 -9.24 9.41
CA PRO A 177 14.69 -9.88 9.85
C PRO A 177 14.78 -11.40 9.70
N GLN A 178 14.24 -12.12 10.68
CA GLN A 178 14.17 -13.59 10.72
C GLN A 178 12.76 -14.04 11.10
N GLY A 179 12.43 -15.31 10.80
CA GLY A 179 11.12 -15.88 11.08
C GLY A 179 10.08 -15.65 9.98
N PHE A 180 8.98 -16.41 10.02
CA PHE A 180 7.90 -16.36 9.03
C PHE A 180 8.43 -16.39 7.58
N LEU A 181 7.88 -15.58 6.69
CA LEU A 181 8.32 -15.44 5.30
C LEU A 181 9.68 -14.74 5.14
N PHE A 182 10.21 -14.06 6.17
CA PHE A 182 11.56 -13.51 6.11
C PHE A 182 12.64 -14.58 5.96
N ARG A 183 12.33 -15.86 6.24
CA ARG A 183 13.23 -16.98 5.92
C ARG A 183 13.51 -17.09 4.42
N TYR A 184 12.56 -16.70 3.58
CA TYR A 184 12.61 -16.87 2.12
C TYR A 184 12.78 -15.55 1.37
N ILE A 185 12.20 -14.46 1.85
CA ILE A 185 12.13 -13.19 1.12
C ILE A 185 12.48 -11.97 1.99
N SER A 186 12.96 -10.90 1.37
CA SER A 186 13.37 -9.68 2.07
C SER A 186 12.22 -8.77 2.45
N CYS A 187 11.13 -8.76 1.67
CA CYS A 187 10.02 -7.82 1.82
C CYS A 187 8.65 -8.53 1.84
N PRO A 188 8.41 -9.47 2.78
CA PRO A 188 7.13 -10.14 2.91
C PRO A 188 5.98 -9.20 3.24
N ASN A 189 6.22 -8.08 3.93
CA ASN A 189 5.19 -7.07 4.16
C ASN A 189 4.66 -6.45 2.86
N TYR A 190 5.56 -6.19 1.90
CA TYR A 190 5.17 -5.71 0.56
C TYR A 190 4.52 -6.79 -0.29
N LEU A 191 4.94 -8.06 -0.15
CA LEU A 191 4.23 -9.18 -0.77
C LEU A 191 2.78 -9.23 -0.26
N GLY A 192 2.60 -9.17 1.06
CA GLY A 192 1.27 -9.18 1.67
C GLY A 192 0.40 -8.03 1.19
N GLU A 193 0.95 -6.82 1.11
CA GLU A 193 0.23 -5.64 0.62
C GLU A 193 -0.19 -5.78 -0.86
N ILE A 194 0.69 -6.28 -1.73
CA ILE A 194 0.35 -6.55 -3.14
C ILE A 194 -0.73 -7.64 -3.24
N VAL A 195 -0.57 -8.76 -2.54
CA VAL A 195 -1.56 -9.86 -2.54
C VAL A 195 -2.91 -9.39 -2.00
N GLN A 196 -2.90 -8.53 -0.98
CA GLN A 196 -4.11 -7.95 -0.42
C GLN A 196 -4.86 -7.12 -1.47
N TRP A 197 -4.16 -6.24 -2.19
CA TRP A 197 -4.78 -5.39 -3.22
C TRP A 197 -5.13 -6.14 -4.52
N ILE A 198 -4.46 -7.25 -4.83
CA ILE A 198 -4.93 -8.20 -5.86
C ILE A 198 -6.30 -8.73 -5.43
N GLY A 199 -6.42 -9.19 -4.19
CA GLY A 199 -7.68 -9.69 -3.64
C GLY A 199 -8.79 -8.64 -3.70
N PHE A 200 -8.50 -7.40 -3.31
CA PHE A 200 -9.44 -6.29 -3.41
C PHE A 200 -9.89 -6.04 -4.86
N ALA A 201 -8.96 -5.96 -5.81
CA ALA A 201 -9.29 -5.74 -7.21
C ALA A 201 -10.13 -6.87 -7.82
N LEU A 202 -9.92 -8.12 -7.41
CA LEU A 202 -10.73 -9.26 -7.83
C LEU A 202 -12.16 -9.20 -7.28
N MET A 203 -12.34 -8.78 -6.01
CA MET A 203 -13.68 -8.58 -5.45
C MET A 203 -14.37 -7.36 -6.08
N ALA A 204 -13.69 -6.22 -6.18
CA ALA A 204 -14.28 -5.00 -6.71
C ALA A 204 -14.58 -5.11 -8.22
N TRP A 205 -13.77 -5.87 -8.95
CA TRP A 205 -13.85 -6.12 -10.39
C TRP A 205 -14.06 -4.87 -11.25
N ASN A 206 -13.47 -3.74 -10.84
CA ASN A 206 -13.66 -2.44 -11.47
C ASN A 206 -12.35 -1.74 -11.81
N PHE A 207 -12.44 -0.74 -12.68
CA PHE A 207 -11.30 0.07 -13.10
C PHE A 207 -10.55 0.74 -11.93
N PRO A 208 -11.19 1.47 -11.00
CA PRO A 208 -10.46 2.19 -9.96
C PRO A 208 -9.69 1.25 -9.02
N ALA A 209 -10.23 0.07 -8.69
CA ALA A 209 -9.51 -0.93 -7.91
C ALA A 209 -8.31 -1.52 -8.69
N LEU A 210 -8.45 -1.76 -9.99
CA LEU A 210 -7.35 -2.16 -10.85
C LEU A 210 -6.26 -1.08 -10.93
N THR A 211 -6.64 0.20 -11.05
CA THR A 211 -5.66 1.30 -11.03
C THR A 211 -4.89 1.32 -9.73
N PHE A 212 -5.56 1.08 -8.60
CA PHE A 212 -4.89 1.04 -7.31
C PHE A 212 -3.90 -0.12 -7.20
N LEU A 213 -4.27 -1.29 -7.72
CA LEU A 213 -3.34 -2.42 -7.79
C LEU A 213 -2.09 -2.08 -8.62
N ILE A 214 -2.27 -1.45 -9.79
CA ILE A 214 -1.16 -1.00 -10.64
C ILE A 214 -0.26 -0.02 -9.87
N TRP A 215 -0.85 0.96 -9.19
CA TRP A 215 -0.10 1.93 -8.39
C TRP A 215 0.63 1.30 -7.19
N THR A 216 -0.01 0.35 -6.52
CA THR A 216 0.61 -0.42 -5.44
C THR A 216 1.84 -1.16 -5.95
N ALA A 217 1.71 -1.91 -7.04
CA ALA A 217 2.84 -2.61 -7.65
C ALA A 217 3.92 -1.62 -8.14
N ALA A 218 3.52 -0.53 -8.79
CA ALA A 218 4.41 0.51 -9.30
C ALA A 218 5.29 1.13 -8.21
N ASN A 219 4.75 1.33 -7.01
CA ASN A 219 5.50 1.90 -5.89
C ASN A 219 6.30 0.85 -5.11
N LEU A 220 5.75 -0.34 -4.90
CA LEU A 220 6.36 -1.34 -4.03
C LEU A 220 7.45 -2.15 -4.73
N LEU A 221 7.28 -2.55 -5.99
CA LEU A 221 8.25 -3.41 -6.70
C LEU A 221 9.66 -2.78 -6.83
N PRO A 222 9.82 -1.50 -7.21
CA PRO A 222 11.13 -0.86 -7.22
C PRO A 222 11.73 -0.79 -5.81
N ARG A 223 10.89 -0.58 -4.81
CA ARG A 223 11.31 -0.49 -3.41
C ARG A 223 11.79 -1.83 -2.85
N VAL A 224 11.13 -2.94 -3.22
CA VAL A 224 11.57 -4.30 -2.87
C VAL A 224 12.99 -4.53 -3.40
N SER A 225 13.23 -4.18 -4.66
CA SER A 225 14.57 -4.26 -5.26
C SER A 225 15.60 -3.42 -4.51
N GLY A 226 15.23 -2.19 -4.16
CA GLY A 226 16.07 -1.28 -3.36
C GLY A 226 16.39 -1.83 -1.97
N HIS A 227 15.40 -2.40 -1.28
CA HIS A 227 15.56 -3.00 0.05
C HIS A 227 16.42 -4.25 0.01
N HIS A 228 16.21 -5.14 -0.97
CA HIS A 228 16.98 -6.37 -1.13
C HIS A 228 18.46 -6.07 -1.40
N LYS A 229 18.75 -5.20 -2.37
CA LYS A 229 20.12 -4.76 -2.67
C LYS A 229 20.78 -4.09 -1.47
N TRP A 230 20.05 -3.24 -0.76
CA TRP A 230 20.57 -2.58 0.44
C TRP A 230 20.93 -3.60 1.54
N TYR A 231 20.11 -4.64 1.75
CA TYR A 231 20.42 -5.68 2.73
C TYR A 231 21.69 -6.46 2.37
N GLN A 232 21.86 -6.82 1.10
CA GLN A 232 23.06 -7.52 0.60
C GLN A 232 24.33 -6.69 0.76
N GLN A 233 24.23 -5.37 0.59
CA GLN A 233 25.36 -4.44 0.72
C GLN A 233 25.69 -4.05 2.16
N HIS A 234 24.68 -4.06 3.03
CA HIS A 234 24.82 -3.57 4.41
C HIS A 234 25.18 -4.66 5.42
N PHE A 235 24.92 -5.93 5.10
CA PHE A 235 25.21 -7.05 6.01
C PHE A 235 26.05 -8.12 5.30
N ASP A 236 27.26 -8.34 5.79
CA ASP A 236 28.18 -9.37 5.26
C ASP A 236 27.58 -10.79 5.34
N HIS A 237 26.78 -11.05 6.39
CA HIS A 237 26.14 -12.34 6.64
C HIS A 237 24.67 -12.40 6.21
N TYR A 238 24.28 -11.64 5.17
CA TYR A 238 22.92 -11.73 4.63
C TYR A 238 22.65 -13.10 3.98
N PRO A 239 21.49 -13.76 4.23
CA PRO A 239 21.24 -15.09 3.67
C PRO A 239 21.21 -15.09 2.13
N LYS A 240 22.16 -15.80 1.50
CA LYS A 240 22.34 -15.82 0.04
C LYS A 240 21.14 -16.38 -0.74
N ASN A 241 20.40 -17.32 -0.13
CA ASN A 241 19.24 -17.96 -0.77
C ASN A 241 17.96 -17.13 -0.63
N ARG A 242 17.98 -16.04 0.16
CA ARG A 242 16.82 -15.17 0.33
C ARG A 242 16.59 -14.37 -0.94
N LYS A 243 15.34 -14.31 -1.36
CA LYS A 243 14.85 -13.56 -2.54
C LYS A 243 14.28 -12.19 -2.12
N ALA A 244 13.97 -11.33 -3.05
CA ALA A 244 13.47 -9.98 -2.79
C ALA A 244 11.99 -9.99 -2.36
N LEU A 245 11.11 -10.63 -3.15
CA LEU A 245 9.66 -10.60 -3.00
C LEU A 245 8.97 -11.96 -3.15
N ILE A 246 9.27 -12.73 -4.19
CA ILE A 246 8.58 -13.97 -4.54
C ILE A 246 9.48 -15.15 -4.14
N PRO A 247 9.04 -16.00 -3.19
CA PRO A 247 9.84 -17.12 -2.73
C PRO A 247 10.35 -17.99 -3.88
N ARG A 248 11.66 -18.29 -3.85
CA ARG A 248 12.39 -19.09 -4.87
C ARG A 248 12.48 -18.48 -6.27
N ILE A 249 11.75 -17.40 -6.58
CA ILE A 249 11.74 -16.78 -7.91
C ILE A 249 12.56 -15.49 -7.89
N TRP A 250 12.09 -14.45 -7.19
CA TRP A 250 12.66 -13.12 -7.28
C TRP A 250 12.79 -12.44 -5.93
#